data_AF-A0A0C2ZSF4-F1
#
_entry.id   AF-A0A0C2ZSF4-F1
#
_cell.length_a   1.000
_cell.length_b   1.000
_cell.length_c   1.000
_cell.angle_alpha   90.00
_cell.angle_beta   90.00
_cell.angle_gamma   90.00
#
_symmetry.space_group_name_H-M   'P 1'
#
loop_
_entity.id
_entity.type
_entity.pdbx_description
1 polymer ?
#
loop_
_entity_poly.entity_id
_entity_poly.type
_entity_poly.pdbx_seq_one_letter_code
_entity_poly.pdbx_strand_id
1 'polypeptide(L)'
;MAIIALDREIDHLEKKHYKTAHNKAQALWFIKGEQVNKYWTRVNNPRTPHDLIYRLIHPNTQEVVTRSDKMSELVRDYHENLQKEGLLQPTTEPRLSAIHEVLDAIPETQKLNDPNLSPLDSVITYIALTSTLKLSKLGSAASGKTINAIDAID
;
A
#
# COMPACT_ATOMS: atom_id res chain seq x y z
N MET A 1 5.53 27.03 33.42
CA MET A 1 6.16 25.94 34.20
C MET A 1 5.81 24.56 33.63
N ALA A 2 4.52 24.21 33.45
CA ALA A 2 4.11 22.89 32.95
C ALA A 2 4.54 22.57 31.49
N ILE A 3 4.46 23.54 30.57
CA ILE A 3 4.85 23.34 29.15
C ILE A 3 6.34 22.98 29.04
N ILE A 4 7.21 23.71 29.74
CA ILE A 4 8.66 23.45 29.78
C ILE A 4 8.99 22.07 30.38
N ALA A 5 8.17 21.58 31.32
CA ALA A 5 8.35 20.25 31.89
C ALA A 5 7.94 19.14 30.90
N LEU A 6 6.90 19.36 30.10
CA LEU A 6 6.47 18.44 29.04
C LEU A 6 7.49 18.37 27.90
N ASP A 7 8.02 19.51 27.45
CA ASP A 7 9.03 19.55 26.39
C ASP A 7 10.30 18.77 26.80
N ARG A 8 10.72 18.90 28.06
CA ARG A 8 11.87 18.14 28.60
C ARG A 8 11.62 16.64 28.64
N GLU A 9 10.39 16.23 28.94
CA GLU A 9 10.02 14.81 28.95
C GLU A 9 9.99 14.23 27.53
N ILE A 10 9.45 14.99 26.56
CA ILE A 10 9.47 14.62 25.14
C ILE A 10 10.92 14.43 24.67
N ASP A 11 11.78 15.42 24.91
CA ASP A 11 13.21 15.35 24.57
C ASP A 11 13.90 14.12 25.21
N HIS A 12 13.56 13.81 26.46
CA HIS A 12 14.11 12.66 27.17
C HIS A 12 13.68 11.34 26.51
N LEU A 13 12.39 11.20 26.22
CA LEU A 13 11.82 10.01 25.60
C LEU A 13 12.36 9.81 24.18
N GLU A 14 12.52 10.87 23.40
CA GLU A 14 13.13 10.81 22.07
C GLU A 14 14.56 10.30 22.15
N LYS A 15 15.40 10.90 23.01
CA LYS A 15 16.79 10.45 23.21
C LYS A 15 16.86 8.98 23.62
N LYS A 16 15.97 8.55 24.52
CA LYS A 16 15.89 7.15 24.95
C LYS A 16 15.49 6.23 23.80
N HIS A 17 14.51 6.62 23.00
CA HIS A 17 14.07 5.86 21.83
C HIS A 17 15.20 5.72 20.80
N TYR A 18 15.87 6.82 20.45
CA TYR A 18 17.01 6.80 19.52
C TYR A 18 18.15 5.91 20.01
N LYS A 19 18.53 6.02 21.29
CA LYS A 19 19.57 5.17 21.88
C LYS A 19 19.20 3.68 21.82
N THR A 20 17.94 3.36 22.11
CA THR A 20 17.45 1.97 22.06
C THR A 20 17.46 1.43 20.63
N ALA A 21 17.00 2.21 19.67
CA ALA A 21 17.02 1.85 18.24
C ALA A 21 18.45 1.66 17.73
N HIS A 22 19.37 2.55 18.11
CA HIS A 22 20.78 2.46 17.76
C HIS A 22 21.43 1.18 18.30
N ASN A 23 21.28 0.91 19.60
CA ASN A 23 21.84 -0.29 20.24
C ASN A 23 21.29 -1.57 19.60
N LYS A 24 19.99 -1.60 19.27
CA LYS A 24 19.36 -2.73 18.56
C LYS A 24 19.95 -2.90 17.16
N ALA A 25 20.16 -1.81 16.43
CA ALA A 25 20.77 -1.86 15.10
C ALA A 25 22.22 -2.37 15.16
N GLN A 26 23.00 -1.93 16.15
CA GLN A 26 24.37 -2.37 16.39
C GLN A 26 24.43 -3.87 16.73
N ALA A 27 23.56 -4.34 17.64
CA ALA A 27 23.47 -5.75 17.97
C ALA A 27 23.08 -6.60 16.75
N LEU A 28 22.12 -6.13 15.94
CA LEU A 28 21.75 -6.80 14.69
C LEU A 28 22.92 -6.83 13.69
N TRP A 29 23.69 -5.75 13.60
CA TRP A 29 24.88 -5.70 12.75
C TRP A 29 25.93 -6.71 13.21
N PHE A 30 26.21 -6.79 14.51
CA PHE A 30 27.16 -7.75 15.06
C PHE A 30 26.74 -9.21 14.79
N ILE A 31 25.44 -9.53 14.95
CA ILE A 31 24.94 -10.90 14.76
C ILE A 31 24.81 -11.26 13.28
N LYS A 32 24.37 -10.33 12.42
CA LYS A 32 23.91 -10.63 11.05
C LYS A 32 24.73 -9.96 9.95
N GLY A 33 25.63 -9.05 10.28
CA GLY A 33 26.42 -8.26 9.34
C GLY A 33 27.56 -9.05 8.67
N GLU A 34 28.04 -10.13 9.29
CA GLU A 34 29.09 -10.99 8.71
C GLU A 34 28.53 -12.10 7.82
N GLN A 35 27.23 -12.41 7.94
CA GLN A 35 26.58 -13.47 7.18
C GLN A 35 25.87 -12.91 5.95
N VAL A 36 26.06 -13.56 4.79
CA VAL A 36 25.31 -13.24 3.58
C VAL A 36 23.84 -13.65 3.78
N ASN A 37 23.02 -12.71 4.21
CA ASN A 37 21.61 -12.90 4.50
C ASN A 37 20.79 -11.67 4.03
N LYS A 38 19.45 -11.72 4.21
CA LYS A 38 18.55 -10.61 3.85
C LYS A 38 18.89 -9.29 4.54
N TYR A 39 19.47 -9.32 5.73
CA TYR A 39 19.89 -8.12 6.43
C TYR A 39 21.09 -7.47 5.72
N TRP A 40 22.10 -8.27 5.35
CA TRP A 40 23.27 -7.82 4.60
C TRP A 40 22.90 -7.16 3.27
N THR A 41 22.04 -7.81 2.48
CA THR A 41 21.59 -7.24 1.19
C THR A 41 20.83 -5.93 1.41
N ARG A 42 19.96 -5.83 2.41
CA ARG A 42 19.22 -4.59 2.70
C ARG A 42 20.11 -3.44 3.17
N VAL A 43 21.22 -3.72 3.87
CA VAL A 43 22.16 -2.69 4.31
C VAL A 43 23.02 -2.20 3.14
N ASN A 44 23.47 -3.12 2.28
CA ASN A 44 24.37 -2.81 1.17
C ASN A 44 23.67 -2.42 -0.13
N ASN A 45 22.35 -2.59 -0.22
CA ASN A 45 21.59 -2.11 -1.37
C ASN A 45 21.77 -0.59 -1.49
N PRO A 46 22.18 -0.09 -2.67
CA PRO A 46 22.33 1.34 -2.88
C PRO A 46 20.99 2.01 -2.62
N ARG A 47 20.96 2.90 -1.63
CA ARG A 47 19.80 3.75 -1.39
C ARG A 47 20.01 5.01 -2.18
N THR A 48 19.15 5.24 -3.17
CA THR A 48 19.04 6.57 -3.76
C THR A 48 18.67 7.53 -2.62
N PRO A 49 19.33 8.69 -2.49
CA PRO A 49 18.88 9.69 -1.54
C PRO A 49 17.41 9.99 -1.85
N HIS A 50 16.58 10.01 -0.82
CA HIS A 50 15.20 10.45 -0.99
C HIS A 50 15.23 11.88 -1.51
N ASP A 51 14.50 12.14 -2.59
CA ASP A 51 14.35 13.50 -3.10
C ASP A 51 13.58 14.32 -2.06
N LEU A 52 14.24 15.31 -1.47
CA LEU A 52 13.66 16.13 -0.41
C LEU A 52 12.95 17.32 -1.05
N ILE A 53 11.63 17.37 -0.88
CA ILE A 53 10.84 18.53 -1.28
C ILE A 53 10.98 19.60 -0.19
N TYR A 54 11.84 20.60 -0.44
CA TYR A 54 12.11 21.67 0.53
C TYR A 54 10.99 22.70 0.65
N ARG A 55 10.20 22.87 -0.42
CA ARG A 55 9.13 23.88 -0.48
C ARG A 55 8.09 23.51 -1.52
N LEU A 56 6.86 23.97 -1.26
CA LEU A 56 5.77 23.95 -2.23
C LEU A 56 5.32 25.38 -2.54
N ILE A 57 4.84 25.60 -3.75
CA ILE A 57 4.26 26.88 -4.17
C ILE A 57 2.74 26.72 -4.15
N HIS A 58 2.06 27.64 -3.47
CA HIS A 58 0.60 27.65 -3.44
C HIS A 58 0.05 27.99 -4.83
N PRO A 59 -0.86 27.18 -5.39
CA PRO A 59 -1.27 27.29 -6.80
C PRO A 59 -1.93 28.64 -7.12
N ASN A 60 -2.70 29.21 -6.19
CA ASN A 60 -3.48 30.42 -6.44
C ASN A 60 -2.78 31.73 -6.02
N THR A 61 -1.86 31.67 -5.06
CA THR A 61 -1.26 32.86 -4.42
C THR A 61 0.23 32.97 -4.71
N GLN A 62 0.84 31.94 -5.30
CA GLN A 62 2.29 31.83 -5.54
C GLN A 62 3.14 31.93 -4.26
N GLU A 63 2.52 31.82 -3.09
CA GLU A 63 3.21 31.84 -1.81
C GLU A 63 4.01 30.55 -1.61
N VAL A 64 5.20 30.69 -1.03
CA VAL A 64 6.11 29.56 -0.79
C VAL A 64 5.86 29.02 0.62
N VAL A 65 5.50 27.75 0.71
CA VAL A 65 5.32 27.02 1.95
C VAL A 65 6.52 26.10 2.19
N THR A 66 7.17 26.24 3.35
CA THR A 66 8.38 25.48 3.72
C THR A 66 8.18 24.54 4.91
N ARG A 67 7.17 24.78 5.76
CA ARG A 67 6.88 23.91 6.90
C ARG A 67 6.15 22.65 6.44
N SER A 68 6.62 21.49 6.88
CA SER A 68 6.16 20.17 6.39
C SER A 68 4.69 19.86 6.71
N ASP A 69 4.21 20.31 7.87
CA ASP A 69 2.80 20.24 8.27
C ASP A 69 1.91 20.98 7.25
N LYS A 70 2.24 22.23 6.97
CA LYS A 70 1.51 23.06 6.00
C LYS A 70 1.66 22.57 4.56
N MET A 71 2.83 22.05 4.18
CA MET A 71 3.02 21.43 2.86
C MET A 71 2.09 20.22 2.68
N SER A 72 1.92 19.41 3.73
CA SER A 72 1.05 18.23 3.69
C SER A 72 -0.43 18.62 3.58
N GLU A 73 -0.85 19.64 4.32
CA GLU A 73 -2.21 20.20 4.22
C GLU A 73 -2.47 20.75 2.81
N LEU A 74 -1.54 21.53 2.25
CA LEU A 74 -1.65 22.08 0.90
C LEU A 74 -1.78 20.99 -0.17
N VAL A 75 -0.98 19.92 -0.06
CA VAL A 75 -1.04 18.78 -0.99
C VAL A 75 -2.36 18.03 -0.86
N ARG A 76 -2.84 17.81 0.37
CA ARG A 76 -4.15 17.19 0.61
C ARG A 76 -5.24 18.00 -0.09
N ASP A 77 -5.32 19.28 0.19
CA ASP A 77 -6.36 20.16 -0.32
C ASP A 77 -6.30 20.26 -1.85
N TYR A 78 -5.08 20.31 -2.43
CA TYR A 78 -4.86 20.24 -3.87
C TYR A 78 -5.43 18.95 -4.48
N HIS A 79 -5.11 17.79 -3.90
CA HIS A 79 -5.60 16.51 -4.41
C HIS A 79 -7.10 16.33 -4.24
N GLU A 80 -7.67 16.77 -3.12
CA GLU A 80 -9.13 16.74 -2.91
C GLU A 80 -9.85 17.60 -3.94
N ASN A 81 -9.33 18.78 -4.24
CA ASN A 81 -9.90 19.65 -5.27
C ASN A 81 -9.78 19.03 -6.65
N LEU A 82 -8.63 18.45 -6.99
CA LEU A 82 -8.44 17.73 -8.27
C LEU A 82 -9.42 16.56 -8.41
N GLN A 83 -9.65 15.82 -7.33
CA GLN A 83 -10.63 14.73 -7.32
C GLN A 83 -12.06 15.25 -7.50
N LYS A 84 -12.42 16.37 -6.88
CA LYS A 84 -13.73 17.01 -7.04
C LYS A 84 -13.93 17.61 -8.44
N GLU A 85 -12.89 18.21 -9.02
CA GLU A 85 -12.90 18.74 -10.39
C GLU A 85 -13.00 17.62 -11.44
N GLY A 86 -12.35 16.48 -11.19
CA GLY A 86 -12.50 15.25 -11.98
C GLY A 86 -13.88 14.59 -11.85
N LEU A 87 -14.69 15.00 -10.86
CA LEU A 87 -16.11 14.72 -10.76
C LEU A 87 -16.95 15.81 -11.45
N LEU A 88 -16.48 16.37 -12.58
CA LEU A 88 -17.43 16.66 -13.66
C LEU A 88 -18.27 15.39 -13.77
N GLN A 89 -19.46 15.41 -13.17
CA GLN A 89 -20.39 14.29 -13.29
C GLN A 89 -20.46 14.10 -14.79
N PRO A 90 -19.96 12.99 -15.35
CA PRO A 90 -20.44 12.68 -16.68
C PRO A 90 -21.94 12.70 -16.47
N THR A 91 -22.63 13.55 -17.23
CA THR A 91 -24.07 13.38 -17.38
C THR A 91 -24.24 11.86 -17.52
N THR A 92 -25.14 11.29 -16.74
CA THR A 92 -25.19 9.83 -16.53
C THR A 92 -25.09 9.08 -17.88
N GLU A 93 -25.63 9.70 -18.93
CA GLU A 93 -25.58 9.30 -20.34
C GLU A 93 -24.18 9.00 -20.95
N PRO A 94 -23.23 9.93 -21.19
CA PRO A 94 -21.95 9.62 -21.82
C PRO A 94 -21.12 8.55 -21.08
N ARG A 95 -21.19 8.50 -19.74
CA ARG A 95 -20.52 7.45 -18.98
C ARG A 95 -21.17 6.09 -19.20
N LEU A 96 -22.49 6.01 -19.16
CA LEU A 96 -23.21 4.77 -19.44
C LEU A 96 -22.95 4.31 -20.87
N SER A 97 -22.94 5.23 -21.84
CA SER A 97 -22.61 4.93 -23.23
C SER A 97 -21.21 4.31 -23.38
N ALA A 98 -20.19 4.90 -22.74
CA ALA A 98 -18.83 4.35 -22.78
C ALA A 98 -18.72 3.00 -22.06
N ILE A 99 -19.45 2.81 -20.96
CA ILE A 99 -19.51 1.53 -20.26
C ILE A 99 -20.12 0.46 -21.17
N HIS A 100 -21.24 0.76 -21.84
CA HIS A 100 -21.88 -0.15 -22.78
C HIS A 100 -20.99 -0.46 -23.98
N GLU A 101 -20.34 0.53 -24.57
CA GLU A 101 -19.40 0.33 -25.69
C GLU A 101 -18.26 -0.63 -25.29
N VAL A 102 -17.69 -0.46 -24.10
CA VAL A 102 -16.64 -1.35 -23.60
C VAL A 102 -17.17 -2.75 -23.33
N LEU A 103 -18.37 -2.88 -22.74
CA LEU A 103 -19.00 -4.19 -22.49
C LEU A 103 -19.36 -4.94 -23.78
N ASP A 104 -19.76 -4.20 -24.81
CA ASP A 104 -20.09 -4.75 -26.13
C ASP A 104 -18.82 -5.16 -26.90
N ALA A 105 -17.70 -4.48 -26.68
CA ALA A 105 -16.39 -4.84 -27.25
C ALA A 105 -15.79 -6.14 -26.66
N ILE A 106 -16.30 -6.62 -25.53
CA ILE A 106 -15.84 -7.89 -24.94
C ILE A 106 -16.35 -9.05 -25.81
N PRO A 107 -15.46 -9.93 -26.32
CA PRO A 107 -15.89 -11.08 -27.11
C PRO A 107 -16.72 -12.06 -26.27
N GLU A 108 -17.73 -12.69 -26.88
CA GLU A 108 -18.65 -13.63 -26.21
C GLU A 108 -17.94 -14.78 -25.49
N THR A 109 -16.76 -15.19 -25.97
CA THR A 109 -15.93 -16.24 -25.33
C THR A 109 -15.38 -15.84 -23.96
N GLN A 110 -15.35 -14.55 -23.64
CA GLN A 110 -14.90 -14.00 -22.36
C GLN A 110 -16.05 -13.55 -21.47
N LYS A 111 -17.29 -13.49 -22.00
CA LYS A 111 -18.46 -13.20 -21.20
C LYS A 111 -18.81 -14.41 -20.34
N LEU A 112 -19.27 -14.16 -19.12
CA LEU A 112 -19.76 -15.23 -18.25
C LEU A 112 -21.03 -15.80 -18.89
N ASN A 113 -21.01 -17.09 -19.26
CA ASN A 113 -22.15 -17.77 -19.88
C ASN A 113 -23.40 -17.82 -18.98
N ASP A 114 -23.21 -17.76 -17.65
CA ASP A 114 -24.29 -17.63 -16.68
C ASP A 114 -23.79 -16.78 -15.49
N PRO A 115 -24.46 -15.66 -15.18
CA PRO A 115 -24.09 -14.82 -14.03
C PRO A 115 -24.21 -15.56 -12.68
N ASN A 116 -25.02 -16.62 -12.60
CA ASN A 116 -25.22 -17.42 -11.38
C ASN A 116 -24.23 -18.58 -11.21
N LEU A 117 -23.47 -18.92 -12.26
CA LEU A 117 -22.41 -19.93 -12.20
C LEU A 117 -21.03 -19.29 -11.96
N SER A 118 -21.01 -18.03 -11.53
CA SER A 118 -19.78 -17.36 -11.20
C SER A 118 -19.08 -18.11 -10.05
N PRO A 119 -17.81 -18.55 -10.22
CA PRO A 119 -17.06 -19.19 -9.14
C PRO A 119 -16.88 -18.26 -7.92
N LEU A 120 -17.17 -16.97 -8.07
CA LEU A 120 -17.17 -15.96 -7.00
C LEU A 120 -18.31 -16.13 -5.99
N ASP A 121 -19.42 -16.79 -6.35
CA ASP A 121 -20.56 -17.00 -5.46
C ASP A 121 -20.50 -18.35 -4.71
N SER A 122 -19.43 -19.12 -4.95
CA SER A 122 -19.22 -20.39 -4.26
C SER A 122 -18.92 -20.15 -2.77
N VAL A 123 -19.73 -20.77 -1.89
CA VAL A 123 -19.49 -20.73 -0.45
C VAL A 123 -18.16 -21.42 -0.15
N ILE A 124 -17.22 -20.69 0.44
CA ILE A 124 -15.91 -21.22 0.80
C ILE A 124 -16.09 -22.20 1.96
N THR A 125 -15.99 -23.49 1.67
CA THR A 125 -16.04 -24.54 2.69
C THR A 125 -14.82 -24.48 3.61
N TYR A 126 -15.02 -24.76 4.90
CA TYR A 126 -13.95 -24.82 5.91
C TYR A 126 -12.77 -25.72 5.50
N ILE A 127 -13.04 -26.81 4.78
CA ILE A 127 -12.01 -27.73 4.28
C ILE A 127 -11.11 -27.04 3.24
N ALA A 128 -11.69 -26.27 2.31
CA ALA A 128 -10.94 -25.51 1.32
C ALA A 128 -10.12 -24.39 1.98
N LEU A 129 -10.66 -23.75 3.01
CA LEU A 129 -9.95 -22.72 3.77
C LEU A 129 -8.75 -23.29 4.55
N THR A 130 -8.92 -24.44 5.21
CA THR A 130 -7.85 -25.07 5.97
C THR A 130 -6.77 -25.67 5.09
N SER A 131 -7.11 -26.23 3.93
CA SER A 131 -6.12 -26.73 2.97
C SER A 131 -5.34 -25.58 2.33
N THR A 132 -6.01 -24.50 1.92
CA THR A 132 -5.35 -23.31 1.37
C THR A 132 -4.44 -22.63 2.38
N LEU A 133 -4.87 -22.49 3.65
CA LEU A 133 -4.02 -21.96 4.72
C LEU A 133 -2.76 -22.80 4.94
N LYS A 134 -2.88 -24.14 4.95
CA LYS A 134 -1.74 -25.06 5.08
C LYS A 134 -0.78 -24.99 3.89
N LEU A 135 -1.31 -24.78 2.68
CA LEU A 135 -0.51 -24.67 1.45
C LEU A 135 0.08 -23.27 1.25
N SER A 136 -0.52 -22.24 1.84
CA SER A 136 0.00 -20.88 1.78
C SER A 136 1.33 -20.80 2.54
N LYS A 137 2.45 -20.81 1.81
CA LYS A 137 3.75 -20.47 2.39
C LYS A 137 3.69 -19.02 2.85
N LEU A 138 3.96 -18.78 4.14
CA LEU A 138 4.20 -17.43 4.67
C LEU A 138 5.43 -16.83 3.94
N GLY A 139 5.18 -16.09 2.86
CA GLY A 139 6.19 -15.27 2.19
C GLY A 139 6.59 -15.64 0.76
N SER A 140 5.80 -16.41 0.01
CA SER A 140 6.03 -16.58 -1.44
C SER A 140 4.71 -16.44 -2.20
N ALA A 141 4.67 -15.51 -3.16
CA ALA A 141 3.54 -15.33 -4.07
C ALA A 141 3.45 -16.57 -4.98
N ALA A 142 2.70 -17.57 -4.54
CA ALA A 142 2.40 -18.73 -5.37
C ALA A 142 1.42 -18.32 -6.46
N SER A 143 1.89 -18.40 -7.71
CA SER A 143 1.08 -18.41 -8.93
C SER A 143 -0.17 -19.27 -8.71
N GLY A 144 -1.34 -18.66 -8.91
CA GLY A 144 -2.64 -19.31 -8.72
C GLY A 144 -2.78 -20.53 -9.63
N LYS A 145 -2.54 -21.72 -9.06
CA LYS A 145 -3.03 -22.97 -9.62
C LYS A 145 -4.30 -23.31 -8.86
N THR A 146 -5.44 -23.15 -9.51
CA THR A 146 -6.73 -23.65 -9.03
C THR A 146 -6.63 -25.17 -8.97
N ILE A 147 -6.78 -25.74 -7.77
CA ILE A 147 -6.91 -27.18 -7.60
C ILE A 147 -8.40 -27.48 -7.78
N ASN A 148 -8.78 -28.07 -8.92
CA ASN A 148 -10.14 -28.53 -9.12
C ASN A 148 -10.40 -29.68 -8.14
N ALA A 149 -11.53 -29.64 -7.44
CA ALA A 149 -11.90 -30.56 -6.36
C ALA A 149 -12.15 -32.03 -6.81
N ILE A 150 -11.73 -32.40 -8.02
CA ILE A 150 -11.92 -33.73 -8.62
C ILE A 150 -10.69 -34.62 -8.38
N ASP A 151 -9.50 -34.07 -8.17
CA ASP A 151 -8.26 -34.85 -8.05
C ASP A 151 -7.95 -35.35 -6.62
N ALA A 152 -8.91 -35.28 -5.69
CA ALA A 152 -8.72 -35.64 -4.28
C ALA A 152 -9.40 -36.97 -3.88
N ILE A 153 -9.83 -37.78 -4.85
CA ILE A 153 -10.35 -39.13 -4.62
C ILE A 153 -9.47 -40.11 -5.40
N ASP A 154 -8.32 -40.44 -4.81
CA ASP A 154 -7.61 -41.73 -4.91
C ASP A 154 -6.66 -41.86 -3.71
#